data_AF-A0A9W4T7I8-F1
#
_entry.id   AF-A0A9W4T7I8-F1
#
_cell.length_a   1.000
_cell.length_b   1.000
_cell.length_c   1.000
_cell.angle_alpha   90.00
_cell.angle_beta   90.00
_cell.angle_gamma   90.00
#
_symmetry.space_group_name_H-M   'P 1'
#
loop_
_entity.id
_entity.type
_entity.pdbx_description
1 polymer ?
#
loop_
_entity_poly.entity_id
_entity_poly.type
_entity_poly.pdbx_seq_one_letter_code
_entity_poly.pdbx_strand_id
1 'polypeptide(L)' 'APAVAPFEWTVDIARELIRLRHDDYDDFEFVSNNHHERIWRTISNQLFLNRGFTASLSQYHRKWYSLKYG' A
#
# COMPACT_ATOMS: atom_id res chain seq x y z
N ALA A 1 -28.77 -10.50 3.42
CA ALA A 1 -27.45 -10.15 3.97
C ALA A 1 -26.99 -8.84 3.33
N PRO A 2 -26.33 -7.92 4.05
CA PRO A 2 -25.76 -6.73 3.41
C PRO A 2 -24.73 -7.17 2.36
N ALA A 3 -24.76 -6.55 1.17
CA ALA A 3 -23.80 -6.81 0.12
C ALA A 3 -22.41 -6.39 0.62
N VAL A 4 -21.48 -7.34 0.74
CA VAL A 4 -20.08 -7.05 0.99
C VAL A 4 -19.58 -6.30 -0.25
N ALA A 5 -19.19 -5.03 -0.07
CA ALA A 5 -18.59 -4.28 -1.15
C ALA A 5 -17.36 -5.05 -1.67
N PRO A 6 -17.20 -5.22 -2.99
CA PRO A 6 -16.03 -5.88 -3.53
C PRO A 6 -14.77 -5.12 -3.10
N PHE A 7 -13.73 -5.88 -2.76
CA PHE A 7 -12.42 -5.30 -2.45
C PHE A 7 -11.94 -4.50 -3.67
N GLU A 8 -11.83 -3.18 -3.53
CA GLU A 8 -11.47 -2.29 -4.62
C GLU A 8 -10.46 -1.23 -4.18
N TRP A 9 -9.45 -1.00 -5.03
CA TRP A 9 -8.53 0.12 -4.88
C TRP A 9 -9.17 1.38 -5.43
N THR A 10 -9.83 2.16 -4.57
CA THR A 10 -10.35 3.47 -4.97
C THR A 10 -9.21 4.42 -5.34
N VAL A 11 -9.53 5.47 -6.09
CA VAL A 11 -8.57 6.51 -6.47
C VAL A 11 -7.92 7.15 -5.24
N ASP A 12 -8.70 7.42 -4.19
CA ASP A 12 -8.19 8.06 -2.97
C ASP A 12 -7.26 7.13 -2.18
N ILE A 13 -7.59 5.84 -2.11
CA ILE A 13 -6.71 4.84 -1.49
C ILE A 13 -5.41 4.71 -2.30
N ALA A 14 -5.47 4.72 -3.64
CA ALA A 14 -4.30 4.65 -4.49
C ALA A 14 -3.41 5.91 -4.36
N ARG A 15 -4.01 7.11 -4.25
CA ARG A 15 -3.28 8.35 -4.00
C ARG A 15 -2.57 8.34 -2.65
N GLU A 16 -3.25 7.86 -1.61
CA GLU A 16 -2.67 7.73 -0.29
C GLU A 16 -1.51 6.73 -0.30
N LEU A 17 -1.67 5.58 -0.99
CA LEU A 17 -0.59 4.61 -1.20
C LEU A 17 0.63 5.27 -1.84
N ILE A 18 0.46 6.04 -2.91
CA ILE A 18 1.57 6.75 -3.60
C ILE A 18 2.27 7.70 -2.64
N ARG A 19 1.51 8.46 -1.85
CA ARG A 19 2.07 9.40 -0.87
C ARG A 19 2.92 8.68 0.17
N LEU A 20 2.37 7.66 0.81
CA LEU A 20 3.10 6.86 1.82
C LEU A 20 4.35 6.20 1.21
N ARG A 21 4.24 5.69 -0.03
CA ARG A 21 5.37 5.11 -0.74
C ARG A 21 6.48 6.12 -1.04
N HIS A 22 6.11 7.37 -1.29
CA HIS A 22 7.04 8.47 -1.52
C HIS A 22 7.67 8.96 -0.22
N ASP A 23 6.90 9.01 0.87
CA ASP A 23 7.41 9.38 2.19
C ASP A 23 8.46 8.36 2.69
N ASP A 24 8.28 7.07 2.37
CA ASP A 24 9.25 5.99 2.66
C ASP A 24 10.27 5.76 1.52
N TYR A 25 10.43 6.69 0.57
CA TYR A 25 11.26 6.47 -0.63
C TYR A 25 12.70 6.10 -0.28
N ASP A 26 13.34 6.88 0.59
CA ASP A 26 14.72 6.67 1.03
C ASP A 26 14.84 5.30 1.72
N ASP A 27 13.90 4.95 2.59
CA ASP A 27 13.89 3.66 3.28
C ASP A 27 13.85 2.50 2.28
N PHE A 28 13.10 2.61 1.17
CA PHE A 28 13.11 1.58 0.13
C PHE A 28 14.43 1.51 -0.66
N GLU A 29 15.17 2.60 -0.81
CA GLU A 29 16.46 2.63 -1.50
C GLU A 29 17.61 2.11 -0.63
N PHE A 30 17.62 2.43 0.66
CA PHE A 30 18.74 2.14 1.55
C PHE A 30 18.68 0.76 2.20
N VAL A 31 17.51 0.15 2.32
CA VAL A 31 17.39 -1.16 2.99
C VAL A 31 17.45 -2.34 2.02
N SER A 32 18.02 -3.44 2.50
CA SER A 32 17.97 -4.72 1.79
C SER A 32 16.54 -5.24 1.63
N ASN A 33 16.28 -6.01 0.57
CA ASN A 33 14.93 -6.53 0.24
C ASN A 33 14.16 -7.15 1.42
N ASN A 34 14.85 -7.76 2.39
CA ASN A 34 14.22 -8.33 3.59
C ASN A 34 13.54 -7.29 4.48
N HIS A 35 13.99 -6.04 4.44
CA HIS A 35 13.43 -4.93 5.20
C HIS A 35 12.29 -4.22 4.43
N HIS A 36 12.15 -4.44 3.12
CA HIS A 36 11.01 -3.92 2.35
C HIS A 36 9.70 -4.45 2.91
N GLU A 37 9.63 -5.71 3.36
CA GLU A 37 8.42 -6.25 3.96
C GLU A 37 8.00 -5.47 5.22
N ARG A 38 8.96 -5.05 6.04
CA ARG A 38 8.71 -4.22 7.22
C ARG A 38 8.12 -2.87 6.82
N ILE A 39 8.70 -2.22 5.82
CA ILE A 39 8.21 -0.93 5.31
C ILE A 39 6.79 -1.09 4.75
N TRP A 40 6.54 -2.13 3.95
CA TRP A 40 5.20 -2.42 3.45
C TRP A 40 4.17 -2.68 4.54
N ARG A 41 4.55 -3.31 5.66
CA ARG A 41 3.68 -3.44 6.84
C ARG A 41 3.39 -2.09 7.48
N THR A 42 4.38 -1.20 7.58
CA THR A 42 4.19 0.17 8.07
C THR A 42 3.19 0.93 7.19
N ILE A 43 3.36 0.90 5.87
CA ILE A 43 2.45 1.52 4.90
C ILE A 43 1.03 0.94 5.04
N SER A 44 0.90 -0.38 5.15
CA SER A 44 -0.41 -1.02 5.33
C SER A 44 -1.12 -0.56 6.59
N ASN A 45 -0.39 -0.46 7.71
CA ASN A 45 -0.94 0.04 8.97
C ASN A 45 -1.36 1.51 8.86
N GLN A 46 -0.56 2.36 8.23
CA GLN A 46 -0.90 3.77 8.03
C GLN A 46 -2.12 3.94 7.12
N LEU A 47 -2.21 3.17 6.04
CA LEU A 47 -3.36 3.23 5.13
C LEU A 47 -4.65 2.73 5.81
N PHE A 48 -4.54 1.73 6.70
CA PHE A 48 -5.64 1.32 7.56
C PHE A 48 -6.05 2.42 8.54
N LEU A 49 -5.11 3.07 9.22
CA LEU A 49 -5.41 4.15 10.17
C LEU A 49 -6.04 5.37 9.47
N ASN A 50 -5.57 5.73 8.27
CA ASN A 50 -6.03 6.91 7.54
C ASN A 50 -7.35 6.69 6.80
N ARG A 51 -7.60 5.47 6.29
CA ARG A 51 -8.71 5.19 5.36
C ARG A 51 -9.58 4.00 5.73
N GLY A 52 -9.26 3.28 6.82
CA GLY A 52 -9.91 2.00 7.15
C GLY A 52 -9.64 0.92 6.10
N PHE A 53 -8.66 1.12 5.21
CA PHE A 53 -8.40 0.22 4.11
C PHE A 53 -7.42 -0.87 4.53
N THR A 54 -7.79 -2.12 4.28
CA THR A 54 -6.95 -3.28 4.57
C THR A 54 -6.84 -4.17 3.33
N ALA A 55 -5.63 -4.64 3.08
CA ALA A 55 -5.32 -5.58 2.01
C ALA A 55 -4.13 -6.44 2.44
N SER A 56 -3.95 -7.58 1.78
CA SER A 56 -2.71 -8.37 1.92
C SER A 56 -1.51 -7.63 1.36
N LEU A 57 -0.32 -7.86 1.91
CA LEU A 57 0.93 -7.27 1.40
C LEU A 57 1.12 -7.55 -0.10
N SER A 58 0.77 -8.75 -0.57
CA SER A 58 0.81 -9.09 -2.00
C SER A 58 -0.09 -8.19 -2.86
N GLN A 59 -1.24 -7.75 -2.34
CA GLN A 59 -2.12 -6.80 -3.03
C GLN A 59 -1.52 -5.38 -3.04
N TYR A 60 -0.90 -4.94 -1.95
CA TYR A 60 -0.15 -3.67 -1.91
C TYR A 60 0.99 -3.66 -2.95
N HIS A 61 1.79 -4.72 -2.98
CA HIS A 61 2.86 -4.87 -3.95
C HIS A 61 2.31 -4.82 -5.37
N ARG A 62 1.33 -5.69 -5.70
CA ARG A 62 0.73 -5.73 -7.04
C ARG A 62 0.17 -4.36 -7.44
N LYS A 63 -0.51 -3.67 -6.52
CA LYS A 63 -1.05 -2.33 -6.81
C LYS A 63 0.07 -1.33 -7.09
N TRP A 64 1.10 -1.28 -6.26
CA TRP A 64 2.24 -0.40 -6.49
C TRP A 64 2.94 -0.67 -7.83
N TYR A 65 3.20 -1.94 -8.15
CA TYR A 65 3.77 -2.32 -9.45
C TYR A 65 2.87 -1.86 -10.61
N SER A 66 1.55 -2.02 -10.49
CA SER A 66 0.61 -1.53 -11.51
C SER A 66 0.61 0.00 -11.64
N LEU A 67 0.80 0.73 -10.55
CA LEU A 67 0.88 2.20 -10.57
C LEU A 67 2.20 2.73 -11.13
N LYS A 68 3.30 1.97 -10.96
CA LYS A 68 4.63 2.37 -11.40
C LYS A 68 4.87 2.08 -12.89
N TYR A 69 4.29 1.00 -13.41
CA TYR A 69 4.61 0.48 -14.75
C TYR A 69 3.40 0.34 -15.69
N GLY A 70 2.17 0.56 -15.19
CA GLY A 70 0.95 0.59 -16.01
C GLY A 70 0.62 2.00 -16.44
#